data_AF-A0A416S7F8-F1
#
_entry.id   AF-A0A416S7F8-F1
#
_cell.length_a   1.000
_cell.length_b   1.000
_cell.length_c   1.000
_cell.angle_alpha   90.00
_cell.angle_beta   90.00
_cell.angle_gamma   90.00
#
_symmetry.space_group_name_H-M   'P 1'
#
loop_
_entity.id
_entity.type
_entity.pdbx_description
1 polymer ?
#
loop_
_entity_poly.entity_id
_entity_poly.type
_entity_poly.pdbx_seq_one_letter_code
_entity_poly.pdbx_strand_id
1 'polypeptide(L)'
;MDGITKQTRRQSYDGIRTRSGERCKLILETLGNRSMTVEEITDELVAAGHLKYYDRNFVAPRLTELKGAGVLEVVGKKPSKRTGKNTAVWAAVRR
;
A
#
# COMPACT_ATOMS: atom_id res chain seq x y z
N MET A 1 27.24 -18.08 10.71
CA MET A 1 26.55 -16.95 11.36
C MET A 1 26.72 -15.80 10.38
N ASP A 2 25.75 -15.30 9.60
CA ASP A 2 24.29 -15.17 9.72
C ASP A 2 23.69 -15.08 8.29
N GLY A 3 23.17 -16.19 7.75
CA GLY A 3 22.70 -16.29 6.36
C GLY A 3 21.18 -16.32 6.19
N ILE A 4 20.41 -15.95 7.22
CA ILE A 4 18.96 -16.18 7.29
C ILE A 4 18.23 -14.89 7.68
N THR A 5 18.30 -13.83 6.87
CA THR A 5 17.50 -12.60 7.13
C THR A 5 16.93 -11.93 5.88
N LYS A 6 16.95 -12.56 4.70
CA LYS A 6 16.36 -11.98 3.46
C LYS A 6 15.40 -12.88 2.68
N GLN A 7 15.21 -14.14 3.07
CA GLN A 7 14.46 -15.09 2.25
C GLN A 7 12.94 -15.11 2.53
N THR A 8 12.52 -14.71 3.74
CA THR A 8 11.09 -14.69 4.13
C THR A 8 10.36 -13.44 3.62
N ARG A 9 11.08 -12.36 3.32
CA ARG A 9 10.47 -11.11 2.80
C ARG A 9 9.93 -11.27 1.38
N ARG A 10 10.50 -12.20 0.58
CA ARG A 10 10.13 -12.42 -0.82
C ARG A 10 8.96 -13.40 -0.99
N GLN A 11 8.75 -14.34 -0.06
CA GLN A 11 7.68 -15.34 -0.21
C GLN A 11 6.28 -14.77 0.04
N SER A 12 6.09 -13.89 1.04
CA SER A 12 4.81 -13.17 1.20
C SER A 12 4.56 -12.18 0.05
N TYR A 13 5.64 -11.61 -0.52
CA TYR A 13 5.58 -10.77 -1.72
C TYR A 13 5.16 -11.55 -2.98
N ASP A 14 5.62 -12.80 -3.14
CA ASP A 14 5.31 -13.63 -4.31
C ASP A 14 3.92 -14.30 -4.23
N GLY A 15 3.43 -14.60 -3.02
CA GLY A 15 2.08 -15.18 -2.83
C GLY A 15 0.93 -14.25 -3.23
N ILE A 16 1.09 -12.93 -3.03
CA ILE A 16 0.14 -11.91 -3.51
C ILE A 16 0.19 -11.80 -5.04
N ARG A 17 1.36 -12.07 -5.64
CA ARG A 17 1.64 -11.94 -7.08
C ARG A 17 0.71 -12.75 -7.97
N THR A 18 0.11 -13.83 -7.45
CA THR A 18 -0.76 -14.75 -8.20
C THR A 18 -2.25 -14.42 -8.11
N ARG A 19 -2.72 -13.71 -7.06
CA ARG A 19 -4.18 -13.50 -6.84
C ARG A 19 -4.65 -12.05 -6.88
N SER A 20 -3.77 -11.07 -6.64
CA SER A 20 -4.15 -9.66 -6.53
C SER A 20 -3.25 -8.84 -7.45
N GLY A 21 -3.82 -8.39 -8.58
CA GLY A 21 -3.08 -7.99 -9.79
C GLY A 21 -2.08 -6.84 -9.68
N GLU A 22 -1.52 -6.44 -10.83
CA GLU A 22 -0.44 -5.45 -10.99
C GLU A 22 -0.65 -4.15 -10.20
N ARG A 23 -1.91 -3.76 -9.98
CA ARG A 23 -2.32 -2.57 -9.23
C ARG A 23 -2.00 -2.67 -7.73
N CYS A 24 -2.19 -3.82 -7.11
CA CYS A 24 -1.87 -4.02 -5.69
C CYS A 24 -0.36 -3.98 -5.48
N LYS A 25 0.40 -4.60 -6.40
CA LYS A 25 1.85 -4.55 -6.40
C LYS A 25 2.35 -3.10 -6.53
N LEU A 26 1.77 -2.35 -7.46
CA LEU A 26 2.10 -0.95 -7.65
C LEU A 26 1.87 -0.11 -6.38
N ILE A 27 0.73 -0.28 -5.71
CA ILE A 27 0.44 0.39 -4.44
C ILE A 27 1.47 0.01 -3.36
N LEU A 28 1.88 -1.26 -3.29
CA LEU A 28 2.91 -1.72 -2.36
C LEU A 28 4.29 -1.13 -2.68
N GLU A 29 4.65 -1.01 -3.96
CA GLU A 29 5.91 -0.40 -4.40
C GLU A 29 5.93 1.10 -4.08
N THR A 30 4.83 1.81 -4.32
CA THR A 30 4.68 3.23 -3.96
C THR A 30 4.73 3.45 -2.45
N LEU A 31 4.02 2.62 -1.67
CA LEU A 31 4.04 2.71 -0.21
C LEU A 31 5.41 2.35 0.36
N GLY A 32 6.04 1.32 -0.22
CA GLY A 32 7.36 0.82 0.16
C GLY A 32 7.47 0.55 1.66
N ASN A 33 8.29 1.36 2.34
CA ASN A 33 8.53 1.28 3.78
C ASN A 33 8.04 2.55 4.52
N ARG A 34 7.17 3.34 3.88
CA ARG A 34 6.57 4.55 4.44
C ARG A 34 5.13 4.27 4.85
N SER A 35 4.59 5.13 5.71
CA SER A 35 3.18 5.11 6.09
C SER A 35 2.47 6.29 5.43
N MET A 36 1.43 6.01 4.64
CA MET A 36 0.76 7.02 3.83
C MET A 36 -0.75 6.80 3.85
N THR A 37 -1.51 7.89 3.69
CA THR A 37 -2.95 7.82 3.51
C THR A 37 -3.31 7.40 2.09
N VAL A 38 -4.56 6.94 1.91
CA VAL A 38 -5.09 6.59 0.58
C VAL A 38 -4.90 7.73 -0.42
N GLU A 39 -5.02 8.98 0.04
CA GLU A 39 -4.85 10.16 -0.80
C GLU A 39 -3.42 10.38 -1.23
N GLU A 40 -2.47 10.29 -0.29
CA GLU A 40 -1.04 10.44 -0.58
C GLU A 40 -0.55 9.33 -1.53
N ILE A 41 -1.03 8.10 -1.36
CA ILE A 41 -0.72 7.00 -2.29
C ILE A 41 -1.29 7.31 -3.68
N THR A 42 -2.53 7.81 -3.75
CA THR A 42 -3.15 8.17 -5.04
C THR A 42 -2.38 9.31 -5.71
N ASP A 43 -1.94 10.30 -4.94
CA ASP A 43 -1.17 11.44 -5.42
C ASP A 43 0.19 11.00 -5.98
N GLU A 44 0.93 10.15 -5.26
CA GLU A 44 2.18 9.55 -5.75
C GLU A 44 1.96 8.73 -7.03
N LEU A 45 0.86 7.99 -7.14
CA LEU A 45 0.53 7.22 -8.36
C LEU A 45 0.24 8.13 -9.56
N VAL A 46 -0.41 9.27 -9.33
CA VAL A 46 -0.64 10.28 -10.38
C VAL A 46 0.68 10.96 -10.73
N ALA A 47 1.49 11.34 -9.74
CA ALA A 47 2.79 11.98 -9.94
C ALA A 47 3.79 11.08 -10.68
N ALA A 48 3.77 9.78 -10.41
CA ALA A 48 4.54 8.77 -11.12
C ALA A 48 3.97 8.43 -12.51
N GLY A 49 2.82 9.00 -12.91
CA GLY A 49 2.21 8.82 -14.23
C GLY A 49 1.46 7.50 -14.40
N HIS A 50 1.23 6.74 -13.31
CA HIS A 50 0.45 5.50 -13.36
C HIS A 50 -1.06 5.75 -13.46
N LEU A 51 -1.52 6.90 -12.95
CA LEU A 51 -2.91 7.34 -13.03
C LEU A 51 -2.98 8.66 -13.80
N LYS A 52 -3.86 8.72 -14.81
CA LYS A 52 -4.12 9.99 -15.53
C LYS A 52 -4.81 11.03 -14.65
N TYR A 53 -5.60 10.58 -13.67
CA TYR A 53 -6.37 11.43 -12.78
C TYR A 53 -6.37 10.85 -11.37
N TYR A 54 -6.53 11.73 -10.38
CA TYR A 54 -6.70 11.33 -8.99
C TYR A 54 -8.00 10.52 -8.84
N ASP A 55 -7.90 9.24 -8.52
CA ASP A 55 -9.05 8.39 -8.21
C ASP A 55 -8.82 7.55 -6.95
N ARG A 56 -9.53 7.92 -5.88
CA ARG A 56 -9.46 7.21 -4.58
C ARG A 56 -10.04 5.79 -4.68
N ASN A 57 -11.03 5.57 -5.54
CA ASN A 57 -11.68 4.27 -5.71
C ASN A 57 -10.74 3.23 -6.35
N PHE A 58 -9.65 3.70 -6.96
CA PHE A 58 -8.59 2.84 -7.45
C PHE A 58 -7.78 2.19 -6.31
N VAL A 59 -7.51 2.94 -5.23
CA VAL A 59 -6.62 2.54 -4.14
C VAL A 59 -7.38 1.98 -2.93
N ALA A 60 -8.51 2.60 -2.56
CA ALA A 60 -9.27 2.26 -1.35
C ALA A 60 -9.68 0.77 -1.21
N PRO A 61 -10.29 0.12 -2.23
CA PRO A 61 -10.63 -1.29 -2.12
C PRO A 61 -9.39 -2.18 -2.03
N ARG A 62 -8.30 -1.81 -2.71
CA ARG A 62 -7.07 -2.62 -2.82
C ARG A 62 -6.31 -2.63 -1.51
N LEU A 63 -6.29 -1.49 -0.82
CA LEU A 63 -5.75 -1.42 0.55
C LEU A 63 -6.51 -2.33 1.50
N THR A 64 -7.83 -2.43 1.35
CA THR A 64 -8.66 -3.34 2.16
C THR A 64 -8.35 -4.80 1.85
N GLU A 65 -8.19 -5.15 0.58
CA GLU A 65 -7.76 -6.49 0.15
C GLU A 65 -6.38 -6.86 0.72
N LEU A 66 -5.39 -5.96 0.57
CA LEU A 66 -4.04 -6.14 1.10
C LEU A 66 -3.99 -6.25 2.62
N LYS A 67 -4.90 -5.54 3.32
CA LYS A 67 -5.09 -5.69 4.76
C LYS A 67 -5.64 -7.07 5.12
N GLY A 68 -6.65 -7.55 4.39
CA GLY A 68 -7.21 -8.88 4.58
C GLY A 68 -6.18 -9.99 4.37
N ALA A 69 -5.23 -9.77 3.45
CA ALA A 69 -4.08 -10.65 3.22
C ALA A 69 -2.96 -10.53 4.28
N GLY A 70 -3.07 -9.61 5.24
CA GLY A 70 -2.06 -9.40 6.29
C GLY A 70 -0.78 -8.72 5.79
N VAL A 71 -0.85 -7.99 4.67
CA VAL A 71 0.28 -7.33 4.01
C VAL A 71 0.40 -5.88 4.44
N LEU A 72 -0.75 -5.22 4.59
CA LEU A 72 -0.86 -3.86 5.08
C LEU A 72 -1.62 -3.83 6.40
N GLU A 73 -1.29 -2.85 7.23
CA GLU A 73 -2.02 -2.54 8.45
C GLU A 73 -2.33 -1.05 8.51
N VAL A 74 -3.38 -0.73 9.28
CA VAL A 74 -3.74 0.66 9.57
C VAL A 74 -3.00 1.06 10.84
N VAL A 75 -1.97 1.87 10.70
CA VAL A 75 -1.13 2.34 11.81
C VAL A 75 -1.71 3.56 12.52
N GLY A 76 -2.72 4.19 11.93
CA GLY A 76 -3.37 5.36 12.53
C GLY A 76 -4.41 5.99 11.64
N LYS A 77 -4.86 7.18 12.03
CA LYS A 77 -5.79 8.01 11.27
C LYS A 77 -5.24 9.43 11.27
N LYS A 78 -5.22 10.07 10.11
CA LYS A 78 -4.76 11.45 9.95
C LYS A 78 -5.80 12.26 9.17
N PRO A 79 -6.05 13.52 9.52
CA PRO A 79 -6.89 14.39 8.70
C PRO A 79 -6.24 14.58 7.33
N SER A 80 -7.01 14.24 6.31
CA SER A 80 -6.68 14.43 4.91
C SER A 80 -6.47 15.90 4.59
N LYS A 81 -5.30 16.27 4.04
CA LYS A 81 -5.05 17.65 3.60
C LYS A 81 -6.01 18.12 2.52
N ARG A 82 -6.51 17.19 1.69
CA ARG A 82 -7.34 17.51 0.53
C ARG A 82 -8.83 17.58 0.84
N THR A 83 -9.33 16.67 1.67
CA THR A 83 -10.76 16.52 1.97
C THR A 83 -11.14 16.90 3.39
N GLY A 84 -10.18 17.16 4.29
CA GLY A 84 -10.40 17.45 5.71
C GLY A 84 -10.92 16.27 6.53
N LYS A 85 -11.20 15.12 5.90
CA LYS A 85 -11.75 13.94 6.57
C LYS A 85 -10.65 13.12 7.23
N ASN A 86 -10.96 12.48 8.36
CA ASN A 86 -10.04 11.53 8.98
C ASN A 86 -9.88 10.30 8.08
N THR A 87 -8.69 10.13 7.52
CA THR A 87 -8.34 9.03 6.62
C THR A 87 -7.38 8.08 7.32
N ALA A 88 -7.57 6.78 7.09
CA ALA A 88 -6.67 5.76 7.61
C ALA A 88 -5.26 5.92 6.99
N VAL A 89 -4.25 5.88 7.86
CA VAL A 89 -2.84 5.81 7.48
C VAL A 89 -2.46 4.34 7.38
N TRP A 90 -1.99 3.94 6.22
CA TRP A 90 -1.63 2.57 5.90
C TRP A 90 -0.12 2.42 5.94
N ALA A 91 0.37 1.31 6.47
CA ALA A 91 1.77 0.94 6.43
C ALA A 91 1.92 -0.54 6.08
N ALA A 92 3.04 -0.90 5.46
CA ALA A 92 3.40 -2.28 5.25
C ALA A 92 3.69 -2.98 6.58
N VAL A 93 3.08 -4.15 6.79
CA VAL A 93 3.31 -4.98 7.97
C VAL A 93 4.76 -5.49 7.91
N ARG A 94 5.61 -5.04 8.84
CA ARG A 94 6.94 -5.65 9.03
C ARG A 94 6.79 -6.78 10.05
N ARG A 95 6.75 -8.01 9.57
CA ARG A 95 7.07 -9.21 10.37
C ARG A 95 8.53 -9.57 10.21
#